data_AF-A0A4D6M8E8-F1
#
_entry.id   AF-A0A4D6M8E8-F1
#
_cell.length_a   1.000
_cell.length_b   1.000
_cell.length_c   1.000
_cell.angle_alpha   90.00
_cell.angle_beta   90.00
_cell.angle_gamma   90.00
#
_symmetry.space_group_name_H-M   'P 1'
#
loop_
_entity.id
_entity.type
_entity.pdbx_description
1 polymer ?
#
loop_
_entity_poly.entity_id
_entity_poly.type
_entity_poly.pdbx_seq_one_letter_code
_entity_poly.pdbx_strand_id
1 'polypeptide(L)' 'MSEPVREMAIVGGTGAFRFARGYAQARFHSVDFSKGDAIVEYDVFVNHY' A
#
# COMPACT_ATOMS: atom_id res chain seq x y z
N MET A 1 13.80 -2.97 -13.90
CA MET A 1 13.36 -4.13 -13.08
C MET A 1 12.32 -3.60 -12.10
N SER A 2 11.08 -4.08 -12.13
CA SER A 2 10.06 -3.65 -11.17
C SER A 2 10.45 -4.13 -9.77
N GLU A 3 10.40 -3.25 -8.78
CA GLU A 3 10.64 -3.67 -7.39
C GLU A 3 9.58 -4.71 -6.96
N PRO A 4 9.98 -5.83 -6.33
CA PRO A 4 9.05 -6.85 -5.84
C PRO A 4 8.04 -6.32 -4.81
N VAL A 5 8.44 -5.30 -4.05
CA VAL A 5 7.64 -4.58 -3.07
C VAL A 5 7.76 -3.10 -3.37
N ARG A 6 6.63 -2.39 -3.40
CA ARG A 6 6.57 -0.94 -3.62
C ARG A 6 6.14 -0.26 -2.34
N GLU A 7 6.96 0.65 -1.83
CA GLU A 7 6.64 1.44 -0.65
C GLU A 7 5.91 2.74 -1.02
N MET A 8 4.86 3.06 -0.27
CA MET A 8 4.06 4.29 -0.45
C MET A 8 3.83 4.96 0.91
N ALA A 9 4.08 6.26 0.98
CA ALA A 9 3.87 7.03 2.21
C ALA A 9 2.38 7.21 2.53
N ILE A 10 2.01 7.07 3.81
CA ILE A 10 0.69 7.49 4.29
C ILE A 10 0.74 9.00 4.53
N VAL A 11 0.10 9.75 3.64
CA VAL A 11 0.14 11.22 3.64
C VAL A 11 -0.79 11.87 4.67
N GLY A 12 -1.73 11.10 5.25
CA GLY A 12 -2.64 11.57 6.29
C GLY A 12 -3.79 10.59 6.55
N GLY A 13 -4.65 10.92 7.51
CA GLY A 13 -5.80 10.09 7.88
C GLY A 13 -6.86 10.87 8.66
N THR A 14 -8.05 10.30 8.75
CA THR A 14 -9.21 10.89 9.43
C THR A 14 -9.84 9.87 10.40
N GLY A 15 -10.78 10.33 11.25
CA GLY A 15 -11.43 9.45 12.23
C GLY A 15 -10.42 8.82 13.21
N ALA A 16 -10.47 7.50 13.34
CA ALA A 16 -9.50 6.73 14.15
C ALA A 16 -8.05 6.93 13.70
N PHE A 17 -7.83 7.24 12.42
CA PHE A 17 -6.49 7.48 11.85
C PHE A 17 -6.14 8.97 11.80
N ARG A 18 -6.78 9.81 12.62
CA ARG A 18 -6.44 11.24 12.66
C ARG A 18 -4.98 11.41 13.06
N PHE A 19 -4.28 12.28 12.31
CA PHE A 19 -2.83 12.51 12.41
C PHE A 19 -1.97 11.27 12.09
N ALA A 20 -2.49 10.32 11.31
CA ALA A 20 -1.74 9.14 10.91
C ALA A 20 -0.41 9.47 10.22
N ARG A 21 0.63 8.72 10.60
CA ARG A 21 1.91 8.63 9.90
C ARG A 21 2.30 7.18 9.73
N GLY A 22 2.91 6.85 8.60
CA GLY A 22 3.32 5.49 8.31
C GLY A 22 3.60 5.27 6.84
N TYR A 23 3.67 4.00 6.46
CA TYR A 23 3.93 3.57 5.10
C TYR A 23 3.12 2.31 4.79
N ALA A 24 2.84 2.10 3.51
CA ALA A 24 2.24 0.90 2.96
C ALA A 24 3.24 0.20 2.05
N GLN A 25 3.28 -1.13 2.13
CA GLN A 25 4.05 -1.98 1.22
C GLN A 25 3.07 -2.73 0.33
N ALA A 26 3.22 -2.55 -0.99
CA ALA A 26 2.38 -3.20 -1.99
C ALA A 26 3.17 -4.22 -2.80
N ARG A 27 2.61 -5.43 -2.92
CA ARG A 27 3.19 -6.54 -3.69
C ARG A 27 2.13 -7.20 -4.56
N PHE A 28 2.51 -7.63 -5.76
CA PHE A 28 1.58 -8.38 -6.62
C PHE A 28 1.41 -9.79 -6.06
N HIS A 29 0.20 -10.15 -5.70
CA HIS A 29 -0.17 -11.54 -5.46
C HIS A 29 -0.40 -12.26 -6.81
N SER A 30 -1.08 -11.58 -7.75
CA SER A 30 -1.16 -11.99 -9.16
C SER A 30 -1.34 -10.78 -10.07
N VAL A 31 -0.84 -10.87 -11.31
CA VAL A 31 -1.01 -9.80 -12.32
C VAL A 31 -1.08 -10.40 -13.71
N ASP A 32 -2.10 -10.01 -14.48
CA ASP A 32 -2.23 -10.25 -15.92
C ASP A 32 -2.02 -8.92 -16.65
N PHE A 33 -0.79 -8.67 -17.09
CA PHE A 33 -0.44 -7.44 -17.81
C PHE A 33 -1.10 -7.32 -19.19
N SER A 34 -1.62 -8.41 -19.76
CA SER A 34 -2.28 -8.38 -21.07
C SER A 34 -3.70 -7.80 -20.99
N LYS A 35 -4.38 -8.06 -19.86
CA LYS A 35 -5.72 -7.53 -19.57
C LYS A 35 -5.70 -6.31 -18.65
N GLY A 36 -4.62 -6.14 -17.87
CA GLY A 36 -4.48 -5.11 -16.86
C GLY A 36 -5.02 -5.51 -15.47
N ASP A 37 -5.47 -6.76 -15.31
CA ASP A 37 -6.00 -7.26 -14.04
C ASP A 37 -4.87 -7.55 -13.06
N ALA A 38 -5.05 -7.16 -11.80
CA ALA A 38 -4.07 -7.46 -10.75
C ALA A 38 -4.73 -7.63 -9.38
N ILE A 39 -4.23 -8.60 -8.62
CA ILE A 39 -4.47 -8.72 -7.18
C ILE A 39 -3.20 -8.22 -6.49
N VAL A 40 -3.35 -7.13 -5.71
CA VAL A 40 -2.26 -6.48 -4.99
C VAL A 40 -2.49 -6.64 -3.50
N GLU A 41 -1.54 -7.27 -2.83
CA GLU A 41 -1.52 -7.38 -1.37
C GLU A 41 -0.88 -6.11 -0.78
N TYR A 42 -1.48 -5.63 0.31
CA TYR A 42 -1.06 -4.42 1.02
C TYR A 42 -0.82 -4.74 2.49
N ASP A 43 0.41 -4.50 2.95
CA ASP A 43 0.72 -4.40 4.38
C ASP A 43 0.80 -2.92 4.74
N VAL A 44 -0.02 -2.48 5.68
CA VAL A 44 -0.15 -1.06 6.05
C VAL A 44 0.24 -0.87 7.51
N PHE A 45 1.35 -0.15 7.73
CA PHE A 45 1.85 0.15 9.06
C PHE A 45 1.49 1.59 9.41
N VAL A 46 0.55 1.77 10.34
CA VAL A 46 0.01 3.08 10.72
C VAL A 46 0.25 3.35 12.19
N ASN A 47 0.85 4.49 12.49
CA ASN A 47 0.84 5.07 13.83
C ASN A 47 -0.17 6.21 13.88
N HIS A 48 -1.07 6.18 14.85
CA HIS A 48 -2.06 7.22 15.13
C HIS A 48 -2.33 7.31 16.64
N TYR A 49 -3.17 8.27 17.05
CA TYR A 49 -3.55 8.52 18.45
C TYR A 49 -4.83 7.78 18.84
#